data_AF-A0AAV4A812-F1
#
_entry.id   AF-A0AAV4A812-F1
#
_cell.length_a   1.000
_cell.length_b   1.000
_cell.length_c   1.000
_cell.angle_alpha   90.00
_cell.angle_beta   90.00
_cell.angle_gamma   90.00
#
_symmetry.space_group_name_H-M   'P 1'
#
loop_
_entity.id
_entity.type
_entity.pdbx_description
1 polymer ?
#
loop_
_entity_poly.entity_id
_entity_poly.type
_entity_poly.pdbx_seq_one_letter_code
_entity_poly.pdbx_strand_id
1 'polypeptide(L)'
;MDKRRLAKDNKEEYETLQKVIRKKCDEAKENWINDKCNSIDLHCRSTPQVMYRNIDEITGKKTCSSTGCLKSKNGDIIMEKEKILERWEEYISELFEDQRKDHNVMKNNFAGPPIMKDEVQAAIRKMKTGKATGSDGISVDY
;
A
#
# COMPACT_ATOMS: atom_id res chain seq x y z
N MET A 1 12.19 31.15 32.55
CA MET A 1 12.25 29.80 33.18
C MET A 1 12.93 29.84 34.54
N ASP A 2 13.94 30.69 34.73
CA ASP A 2 14.77 30.70 35.95
C ASP A 2 14.05 31.21 37.21
N LYS A 3 13.07 32.11 37.06
CA LYS A 3 12.27 32.61 38.18
C LYS A 3 11.46 31.53 38.92
N ARG A 4 10.93 30.51 38.21
CA ARG A 4 10.23 29.37 38.84
C ARG A 4 11.20 28.44 39.58
N ARG A 5 12.45 28.34 39.10
CA ARG A 5 13.49 27.53 39.75
C ARG A 5 13.99 28.18 41.04
N LEU A 6 14.05 29.51 41.06
CA LEU A 6 14.45 30.31 42.23
C LEU A 6 13.34 30.39 43.30
N ALA A 7 12.07 30.40 42.91
CA ALA A 7 10.93 30.45 43.83
C ALA A 7 10.59 29.09 44.50
N LYS A 8 11.47 28.09 44.43
CA LYS A 8 11.19 26.73 44.95
C LYS A 8 10.94 26.72 46.46
N ASP A 9 11.58 27.63 47.19
CA ASP A 9 11.49 27.74 48.65
C ASP A 9 10.26 28.57 49.11
N ASN A 10 9.67 29.36 48.20
CA ASN A 10 8.46 30.14 48.47
C ASN A 10 7.25 29.54 47.74
N LYS A 11 6.42 28.80 48.49
CA LYS A 11 5.29 28.04 47.96
C LYS A 11 4.27 28.90 47.21
N GLU A 12 3.93 30.09 47.72
CA GLU A 12 2.91 30.96 47.11
C GLU A 12 3.38 31.56 45.78
N GLU A 13 4.64 32.03 45.73
CA GLU A 13 5.26 32.54 44.50
C GLU A 13 5.42 31.42 43.45
N TYR A 14 5.78 30.21 43.88
CA TYR A 14 5.86 29.07 42.96
C TYR A 14 4.52 28.73 42.33
N GLU A 15 3.45 28.67 43.12
CA GLU A 15 2.11 28.34 42.63
C GLU A 15 1.56 29.40 41.67
N THR A 16 1.76 30.68 41.97
CA THR A 16 1.36 31.78 41.08
C THR A 16 2.12 31.73 39.76
N LEU A 17 3.45 31.55 39.79
CA LEU A 17 4.25 31.39 38.56
C LEU A 17 3.83 30.16 37.76
N GLN A 18 3.56 29.03 38.42
CA GLN A 18 3.13 27.81 37.76
C GLN A 18 1.78 27.97 37.07
N LYS A 19 0.83 28.68 37.68
CA LYS A 19 -0.47 29.01 37.07
C LYS A 19 -0.29 29.87 35.81
N VAL A 20 0.55 30.91 35.90
CA VAL A 20 0.85 31.78 34.74
C VAL A 20 1.52 31.00 33.61
N ILE A 21 2.46 30.11 33.93
CA ILE A 21 3.15 29.27 32.93
C ILE A 21 2.14 28.34 32.26
N ARG A 22 1.31 27.63 33.03
CA ARG A 22 0.28 26.75 32.47
C ARG A 22 -0.68 27.52 31.57
N LYS A 23 -1.18 28.67 32.03
CA LYS A 23 -2.04 29.54 31.23
C LYS A 23 -1.39 29.93 29.91
N LYS A 24 -0.12 30.34 29.92
CA LYS A 24 0.61 30.65 28.68
C LYS A 24 0.82 29.44 27.78
N CYS A 25 1.05 28.25 28.34
CA CYS A 25 1.14 27.01 27.58
C CYS A 25 -0.20 26.66 26.93
N ASP A 26 -1.31 26.83 27.66
CA ASP A 26 -2.66 26.57 27.18
C ASP A 26 -3.04 27.58 26.08
N GLU A 27 -2.78 28.87 26.28
CA GLU A 27 -2.96 29.92 25.27
C GLU A 27 -2.13 29.63 24.00
N ALA A 28 -0.87 29.23 24.16
CA ALA A 28 -0.02 28.90 23.02
C ALA A 28 -0.53 27.67 22.26
N LYS A 29 -1.01 26.65 22.97
CA LYS A 29 -1.63 25.46 22.38
C LYS A 29 -2.91 25.82 21.64
N GLU A 30 -3.77 26.64 22.24
CA GLU A 30 -5.03 27.06 21.65
C GLU A 30 -4.83 27.92 20.40
N ASN A 31 -3.89 28.87 20.45
CA ASN A 31 -3.49 29.65 19.27
C ASN A 31 -3.00 28.74 18.15
N TRP A 32 -2.15 27.77 18.44
CA TRP A 32 -1.67 26.82 17.45
C TRP A 32 -2.80 25.98 16.82
N ILE A 33 -3.75 25.50 17.64
CA ILE A 33 -4.93 24.76 17.12
C ILE A 33 -5.79 25.67 16.24
N ASN A 34 -6.06 26.90 16.68
CA ASN A 34 -6.87 27.86 15.92
C ASN A 34 -6.22 28.20 14.57
N ASP A 35 -4.91 28.43 14.53
CA ASP A 35 -4.17 28.68 13.28
C ASP A 35 -4.31 27.51 12.30
N LYS A 36 -4.29 26.27 12.82
CA LYS A 36 -4.48 25.06 12.01
C LYS A 36 -5.92 24.93 11.50
N CYS A 37 -6.92 25.22 12.33
CA CYS A 37 -8.33 25.26 11.91
C CYS A 37 -8.56 26.31 10.82
N ASN A 38 -8.03 27.53 10.98
CA ASN A 38 -8.12 28.59 9.98
C ASN A 38 -7.49 28.17 8.65
N SER A 39 -6.34 27.47 8.71
CA SER A 39 -5.67 26.92 7.54
C SER A 39 -6.53 25.85 6.84
N ILE A 40 -7.22 25.01 7.60
CA ILE A 40 -8.15 24.00 7.06
C ILE A 40 -9.34 24.66 6.37
N ASP A 41 -9.99 25.63 7.01
CA ASP A 41 -11.15 26.33 6.45
C ASP A 41 -10.82 27.04 5.13
N LEU A 42 -9.66 27.69 5.06
CA LEU A 42 -9.19 28.37 3.84
C LEU A 42 -8.92 27.38 2.69
N HIS A 43 -8.37 26.21 3.00
CA HIS A 43 -7.90 25.24 2.01
C HIS A 43 -8.91 24.14 1.67
N CYS A 44 -10.05 24.08 2.38
CA CYS A 44 -11.10 23.07 2.24
C CYS A 44 -11.61 22.90 0.79
N ARG A 45 -11.58 23.96 -0.03
CA ARG A 45 -12.06 23.93 -1.43
C ARG A 45 -10.97 23.83 -2.50
N SER A 46 -9.76 24.31 -2.23
CA SER A 46 -8.72 24.47 -3.26
C SER A 46 -7.58 23.46 -3.16
N THR A 47 -7.23 23.01 -1.95
CA THR A 47 -6.06 22.14 -1.72
C THR A 47 -6.37 21.06 -0.69
N PRO A 48 -7.09 19.99 -1.08
CA PRO A 48 -7.45 18.90 -0.18
C PRO A 48 -6.24 18.26 0.52
N GLN A 49 -5.06 18.19 -0.13
CA GLN A 49 -3.87 17.59 0.48
C GLN A 49 -3.37 18.36 1.72
N VAL A 50 -3.47 19.70 1.69
CA VAL A 50 -3.06 20.56 2.81
C VAL A 50 -4.02 20.41 3.97
N MET A 51 -5.32 20.30 3.67
CA MET A 51 -6.36 20.02 4.66
C MET A 51 -6.10 18.68 5.36
N TYR A 52 -5.92 17.58 4.61
CA TYR A 52 -5.65 16.26 5.20
C TYR A 52 -4.38 16.26 6.06
N ARG A 53 -3.29 16.89 5.60
CA ARG A 53 -2.06 17.00 6.39
C ARG A 53 -2.27 17.74 7.73
N ASN A 54 -3.00 18.86 7.72
CA ASN A 54 -3.31 19.60 8.94
C ASN A 54 -4.20 18.78 9.88
N ILE A 55 -5.18 18.03 9.35
CA ILE A 55 -6.04 17.13 10.14
C ILE A 55 -5.20 16.04 10.80
N ASP A 56 -4.28 15.41 10.08
CA ASP A 56 -3.39 14.37 10.61
C ASP A 56 -2.45 14.93 11.70
N GLU A 57 -1.92 16.14 11.51
CA GLU A 57 -1.10 16.82 12.51
C GLU A 57 -1.87 17.13 13.80
N ILE A 58 -3.13 17.56 13.71
CA ILE A 58 -3.98 17.86 14.87
C ILE A 58 -4.44 16.57 15.59
N THR A 59 -4.90 15.58 14.83
CA THR A 59 -5.41 14.32 15.41
C THR A 59 -4.30 13.40 15.89
N GLY A 60 -3.04 13.64 15.51
CA GLY A 60 -1.90 12.88 15.98
C GLY A 60 -1.96 11.40 15.59
N LYS A 61 -2.79 11.04 14.58
CA LYS A 61 -2.79 9.72 13.96
C LYS A 61 -1.51 9.56 13.15
N LYS A 62 -0.38 9.46 13.84
CA LYS A 62 0.75 8.75 13.31
C LYS A 62 0.26 7.33 13.19
N THR A 63 -0.08 6.90 11.97
CA THR A 63 -0.12 5.47 11.68
C THR A 63 1.17 4.94 12.28
N CYS A 64 1.06 4.11 13.31
CA CYS A 64 2.22 3.45 13.84
C CYS A 64 2.85 2.81 12.61
N SER A 65 4.04 3.29 12.24
CA SER A 65 4.89 2.65 11.24
C SER A 65 5.34 1.35 11.89
N SER A 66 4.40 0.44 12.09
CA SER A 66 4.56 -0.96 12.40
C SER A 66 5.05 -1.68 11.15
N THR A 67 5.92 -1.02 10.39
CA THR A 67 6.44 -1.51 9.11
C THR A 67 7.47 -2.60 9.34
N GLY A 68 7.75 -2.95 10.60
CA GLY A 68 8.76 -3.93 10.96
C GLY A 68 8.39 -4.81 12.14
N CYS A 69 7.11 -4.97 12.49
CA CYS A 69 6.75 -6.02 13.45
C CYS A 69 5.79 -7.05 12.84
N LEU A 70 6.13 -8.33 13.01
CA LEU A 70 5.40 -9.47 12.49
C LEU A 70 5.12 -10.42 13.65
N LYS A 71 3.96 -11.09 13.67
CA LYS A 71 3.69 -12.12 14.68
C LYS A 71 4.30 -13.46 14.27
N SER A 72 5.05 -14.05 15.19
CA SER A 72 5.50 -15.44 15.13
C SER A 72 4.31 -16.39 15.18
N LYS A 73 4.52 -17.65 14.78
CA LYS A 73 3.52 -18.72 14.86
C LYS A 73 3.03 -18.95 16.29
N ASN A 74 3.89 -18.73 17.29
CA ASN A 74 3.56 -18.86 18.71
C ASN A 74 2.91 -17.61 19.33
N GLY A 75 2.68 -16.56 18.53
CA GLY A 75 2.06 -15.30 18.97
C GLY A 75 3.03 -14.21 19.44
N ASP A 76 4.34 -14.49 19.47
CA ASP A 76 5.37 -13.51 19.82
C ASP A 76 5.55 -12.44 18.75
N ILE A 77 5.94 -11.22 19.14
CA ILE A 77 6.19 -10.12 18.21
C ILE A 77 7.65 -10.14 17.76
N ILE A 78 7.88 -10.39 16.47
CA ILE A 78 9.18 -10.37 15.79
C ILE A 78 9.41 -8.95 15.27
N MET A 79 10.53 -8.33 15.62
CA MET A 79 10.94 -7.02 15.08
C MET A 79 12.27 -7.03 14.32
N GLU A 80 12.94 -8.18 14.29
CA GLU A 80 14.22 -8.39 13.62
C GLU A 80 14.00 -8.75 12.15
N LYS A 81 14.76 -8.12 11.25
CA LYS A 81 14.52 -8.23 9.80
C LYS A 81 14.76 -9.64 9.29
N GLU A 82 15.83 -10.33 9.71
CA GLU A 82 16.10 -11.71 9.29
C GLU A 82 14.95 -12.63 9.72
N LYS A 83 14.51 -12.55 10.98
CA LYS A 83 13.41 -13.38 11.50
C LYS A 83 12.06 -13.09 10.85
N ILE A 84 11.84 -11.86 10.40
CA ILE A 84 10.65 -11.51 9.62
C ILE A 84 10.68 -12.26 8.28
N LEU A 85 11.83 -12.28 7.59
CA LEU A 85 11.98 -12.99 6.32
C LEU A 85 11.81 -14.51 6.50
N GLU A 86 12.42 -15.08 7.54
CA GLU A 86 12.25 -16.50 7.89
C GLU A 86 10.77 -16.84 8.14
N ARG A 87 10.05 -16.00 8.89
CA ARG A 87 8.62 -16.20 9.18
C ARG A 87 7.75 -16.05 7.93
N TRP A 88 8.13 -15.20 6.97
CA TRP A 88 7.48 -15.10 5.66
C TRP A 88 7.68 -16.36 4.83
N GLU A 89 8.91 -16.88 4.80
CA GLU A 89 9.25 -18.12 4.09
C GLU A 89 8.51 -19.32 4.69
N GLU A 90 8.49 -19.44 6.02
CA GLU A 90 7.72 -20.45 6.76
C GLU A 90 6.23 -20.38 6.39
N TYR A 91 5.65 -19.18 6.41
CA TYR A 91 4.24 -18.98 6.08
C TYR A 91 3.88 -19.45 4.66
N ILE A 92 4.68 -19.04 3.68
CA ILE A 92 4.43 -19.35 2.27
C ILE A 92 4.60 -20.85 2.04
N SER A 93 5.64 -21.44 2.63
CA SER A 93 5.90 -22.88 2.52
C SER A 93 4.73 -23.69 3.07
N GLU A 94 4.22 -23.37 4.26
CA GLU A 94 3.04 -24.03 4.84
C GLU A 94 1.76 -23.81 4.01
N LEU A 95 1.56 -22.60 3.48
CA LEU A 95 0.36 -22.26 2.72
C LEU A 95 0.29 -23.01 1.38
N PHE A 96 1.45 -23.24 0.75
CA PHE A 96 1.56 -23.90 -0.55
C PHE A 96 2.11 -25.32 -0.46
N GLU A 97 2.21 -25.89 0.73
CA GLU A 97 2.57 -27.29 0.91
C GLU A 97 1.44 -28.16 0.33
N ASP A 98 1.65 -28.63 -0.90
CA ASP A 98 0.68 -29.45 -1.60
C ASP A 98 1.04 -30.93 -1.44
N GLN A 99 0.27 -31.64 -0.63
CA GLN A 99 0.42 -33.08 -0.40
C GLN A 99 -0.21 -33.92 -1.52
N ARG A 100 -0.77 -33.31 -2.57
CA ARG A 100 -1.27 -34.04 -3.73
C ARG A 100 -0.07 -34.65 -4.48
N LYS A 101 -0.16 -35.94 -4.79
CA LYS A 101 0.82 -36.63 -5.63
C LYS A 101 1.03 -35.82 -6.89
N ASP A 102 2.30 -35.56 -7.20
CA ASP A 102 2.81 -34.83 -8.36
C ASP A 102 1.77 -34.86 -9.47
N HIS A 103 1.09 -33.73 -9.69
CA HIS A 103 0.14 -33.61 -10.78
C HIS A 103 0.98 -33.96 -11.99
N ASN A 104 0.79 -35.17 -12.54
CA ASN A 104 1.43 -35.63 -13.77
C ASN A 104 1.33 -34.42 -14.69
N VAL A 105 2.44 -33.72 -14.89
CA VAL A 105 2.49 -32.56 -15.76
C VAL A 105 2.01 -33.15 -17.06
N MET A 106 0.76 -32.85 -17.41
CA MET A 106 0.16 -33.37 -18.61
C MET A 106 1.12 -32.83 -19.66
N LYS A 107 1.97 -33.70 -20.20
CA LYS A 107 2.83 -33.36 -21.31
C LYS A 107 1.82 -32.97 -22.36
N ASN A 108 1.60 -31.67 -22.49
CA ASN A 108 0.82 -31.12 -23.57
C ASN A 108 1.61 -31.51 -24.80
N ASN A 109 1.26 -32.66 -25.38
CA ASN A 109 1.70 -33.03 -26.69
C ASN A 109 1.10 -31.96 -27.61
N PHE A 110 1.88 -30.90 -27.84
CA PHE A 110 1.53 -29.81 -28.75
C PHE A 110 1.35 -30.31 -30.20
N ALA A 111 1.72 -31.57 -30.47
CA ALA A 111 1.37 -32.26 -31.69
C ALA A 111 -0.11 -32.66 -31.63
N GLY A 112 -0.98 -31.78 -32.14
CA GLY A 112 -2.32 -32.15 -32.56
C GLY A 112 -2.29 -33.21 -33.67
N PRO A 113 -3.46 -33.76 -34.06
CA PRO A 113 -3.54 -34.67 -35.20
C PRO A 113 -2.96 -34.04 -36.47
N PRO A 114 -2.43 -34.84 -37.40
CA PRO A 114 -1.90 -34.33 -38.67
C PRO A 114 -3.01 -33.62 -39.45
N ILE A 115 -2.67 -32.48 -40.07
CA ILE A 115 -3.60 -31.68 -40.88
C ILE A 115 -4.14 -32.54 -42.03
N MET A 116 -5.46 -32.67 -42.13
CA MET A 116 -6.11 -33.45 -43.19
C MET A 116 -6.33 -32.62 -44.45
N LYS A 117 -6.33 -33.28 -45.62
CA LYS A 117 -6.63 -32.62 -46.90
C LYS A 117 -8.01 -31.96 -46.90
N ASP A 118 -8.99 -32.59 -46.24
CA ASP A 118 -10.36 -32.08 -46.16
C ASP A 118 -10.44 -30.77 -45.37
N GLU A 119 -9.64 -30.63 -44.31
CA GLU A 119 -9.55 -29.39 -43.52
C GLU A 119 -9.01 -28.23 -44.38
N VAL A 120 -7.96 -28.51 -45.17
CA VAL A 120 -7.37 -27.54 -46.09
C VAL A 120 -8.38 -27.14 -47.18
N GLN A 121 -9.08 -28.11 -47.77
CA GLN A 121 -10.11 -27.82 -48.77
C GLN A 121 -11.27 -27.01 -48.18
N ALA A 122 -11.72 -27.33 -46.97
CA ALA A 122 -12.76 -26.58 -46.28
C ALA A 122 -12.33 -25.15 -45.95
N ALA A 123 -11.06 -24.95 -45.56
CA ALA A 123 -10.48 -23.63 -45.32
C ALA A 123 -10.48 -22.81 -46.62
N ILE A 124 -9.99 -23.37 -47.73
CA ILE A 124 -9.98 -22.70 -49.04
C ILE A 124 -11.40 -22.32 -49.47
N ARG A 125 -12.39 -23.20 -49.33
CA ARG A 125 -13.80 -22.90 -49.66
C ARG A 125 -14.41 -21.77 -48.81
N LYS A 126 -13.92 -21.57 -47.58
CA LYS A 126 -14.38 -20.49 -46.69
C LYS A 126 -13.68 -19.15 -46.96
N MET A 127 -12.60 -19.13 -47.73
CA MET A 127 -11.89 -17.89 -48.05
C MET A 127 -12.75 -16.99 -48.94
N LYS A 128 -12.62 -15.67 -48.75
CA LYS A 128 -13.36 -14.69 -49.54
C LYS A 128 -12.70 -14.50 -50.91
N THR A 129 -13.50 -14.55 -51.96
CA THR A 129 -13.09 -14.25 -53.34
C THR A 129 -12.95 -12.73 -53.56
N GLY A 130 -12.21 -12.32 -54.59
CA GLY A 130 -12.00 -10.92 -54.98
C GLY A 130 -11.06 -10.13 -54.05
N LYS A 131 -10.18 -10.82 -53.31
CA LYS A 131 -9.17 -10.18 -52.46
C LYS A 131 -7.87 -9.95 -53.21
N ALA A 132 -7.21 -8.82 -52.91
CA ALA A 132 -5.90 -8.51 -53.47
C ALA A 132 -4.88 -9.60 -53.12
N THR A 133 -4.09 -10.01 -54.10
CA THR A 133 -3.01 -11.00 -53.93
C THR A 133 -1.87 -10.44 -53.11
N GLY A 134 -1.21 -11.31 -52.33
CA GLY A 134 0.02 -10.97 -51.60
C GLY A 134 1.22 -10.79 -52.53
N SER A 135 2.42 -10.65 -51.94
CA SER A 135 3.70 -10.53 -52.68
C SER A 135 3.92 -11.62 -53.72
N ASP A 136 3.33 -12.79 -53.49
CA ASP A 136 3.54 -13.99 -54.29
C ASP A 136 2.62 -14.02 -55.52
N GLY A 137 1.68 -13.07 -55.64
CA GLY A 137 0.81 -12.92 -56.82
C GLY A 137 -0.25 -14.02 -57.00
N ILE A 138 -0.44 -14.91 -56.01
CA ILE A 138 -1.39 -16.02 -56.09
C ILE A 138 -2.75 -15.60 -55.52
N SER A 139 -3.80 -15.70 -56.34
CA SER A 139 -5.20 -15.53 -55.92
C SER A 139 -5.81 -16.86 -55.48
N VAL A 140 -6.79 -16.78 -54.58
CA VAL A 140 -7.65 -17.93 -54.23
C VAL A 140 -8.64 -18.24 -55.36
N ASP A 141 -8.96 -17.21 -56.16
CA ASP A 141 -9.84 -17.31 -57.31
C ASP A 141 -9.07 -17.91 -58.49
N TYR A 142 -9.57 -19.03 -59.01
CA TYR A 142 -9.11 -19.70 -60.22
C TYR A 142 -10.27 -19.81 -61.21
#